data_AF-A0A937ZG72-F1
#
_entry.id   AF-A0A937ZG72-F1
#
_cell.length_a   1.000
_cell.length_b   1.000
_cell.length_c   1.000
_cell.angle_alpha   90.00
_cell.angle_beta   90.00
_cell.angle_gamma   90.00
#
_symmetry.space_group_name_H-M   'P 1'
#
loop_
_entity.id
_entity.type
_entity.pdbx_description
1 polymer ?
#
loop_
_entity_poly.entity_id
_entity_poly.type
_entity_poly.pdbx_seq_one_letter_code
_entity_poly.pdbx_strand_id
1 'polypeptide(L)'
;MTGWTLGSIKARGLTLEGHCQGKDCGFFATFDLDRLIANAGADYRVPEFVPGIECPECGGALKAVLAALPPGDGSKEAGAG
;
A
#
# COMPACT_ATOMS: atom_id res chain seq x y z
N MET A 1 -14.00 1.18 -7.21
CA MET A 1 -13.54 1.70 -5.89
C MET A 1 -13.59 0.56 -4.90
N THR A 2 -12.55 0.41 -4.08
CA THR A 2 -12.57 -0.66 -3.08
C THR A 2 -13.59 -0.31 -1.98
N GLY A 3 -14.13 -1.32 -1.29
CA GLY A 3 -15.04 -1.11 -0.15
C GLY A 3 -14.35 -0.65 1.13
N TRP A 4 -13.07 -0.30 1.05
CA TRP A 4 -12.20 -0.05 2.20
C TRP A 4 -11.94 1.43 2.40
N THR A 5 -11.95 1.87 3.65
CA THR A 5 -11.46 3.20 4.07
C THR A 5 -10.11 3.07 4.76
N LEU A 6 -9.32 4.15 4.76
CA LEU A 6 -8.03 4.18 5.45
C LEU A 6 -8.16 3.78 6.93
N GLY A 7 -9.21 4.28 7.60
CA GLY A 7 -9.50 3.92 8.99
C GLY A 7 -9.85 2.44 9.16
N SER A 8 -10.62 1.85 8.23
CA SER A 8 -10.99 0.43 8.28
C SER A 8 -9.78 -0.49 8.10
N ILE A 9 -8.83 -0.09 7.25
CA ILE A 9 -7.59 -0.82 7.00
C ILE A 9 -6.72 -0.82 8.26
N LYS A 10 -6.51 0.36 8.84
CA LYS A 10 -5.74 0.52 10.08
C LYS A 10 -6.38 -0.22 11.26
N ALA A 11 -7.70 -0.12 11.43
CA ALA A 11 -8.44 -0.80 12.50
C ALA A 11 -8.35 -2.33 12.41
N ARG A 12 -8.11 -2.87 11.22
CA ARG A 12 -7.93 -4.32 10.97
C ARG A 12 -6.47 -4.77 10.99
N GLY A 13 -5.53 -3.88 11.29
CA GLY A 13 -4.09 -4.21 11.29
C GLY A 13 -3.55 -4.58 9.91
N LEU A 14 -4.15 -4.03 8.86
CA LEU A 14 -3.71 -4.23 7.48
C LEU A 14 -2.81 -3.09 7.04
N THR A 15 -1.98 -3.35 6.03
CA THR A 15 -1.20 -2.34 5.30
C THR A 15 -1.82 -2.08 3.93
N LEU A 16 -1.61 -0.86 3.44
CA LEU A 16 -1.95 -0.49 2.08
C LEU A 16 -0.68 -0.47 1.24
N GLU A 17 -0.67 -1.20 0.13
CA GLU A 17 0.46 -1.32 -0.78
C GLU A 17 0.06 -0.91 -2.19
N GLY A 18 0.98 -0.32 -2.95
CA GLY A 18 0.82 0.02 -4.35
C GLY A 18 1.70 -0.86 -5.20
N HIS A 19 1.13 -1.82 -5.92
CA HIS A 19 1.86 -2.70 -6.85
C HIS A 19 1.88 -2.08 -8.26
N CYS A 20 3.07 -1.95 -8.89
CA CYS A 20 3.18 -1.59 -10.31
C CYS A 20 2.55 -2.72 -11.15
N GLN A 21 1.57 -2.34 -11.98
CA GLN A 21 0.95 -3.22 -12.98
C GLN A 21 1.72 -3.26 -14.30
N GLY A 22 2.86 -2.57 -14.38
CA GLY A 22 3.77 -2.60 -15.51
C GLY A 22 4.41 -3.97 -15.67
N LYS A 23 4.52 -4.40 -16.93
CA LYS A 23 5.07 -5.70 -17.29
C LYS A 23 6.53 -5.82 -16.80
N ASP A 24 6.83 -6.89 -16.07
CA ASP A 24 8.18 -7.22 -15.55
C ASP A 24 8.81 -6.20 -14.58
N CYS A 25 8.06 -5.22 -14.06
CA CYS A 25 8.61 -4.25 -13.09
C CYS A 25 8.74 -4.83 -11.68
N GLY A 26 7.68 -5.47 -11.18
CA GLY A 26 7.66 -6.05 -9.83
C GLY A 26 7.76 -5.04 -8.67
N PHE A 27 7.85 -3.73 -8.95
CA PHE A 27 7.91 -2.69 -7.93
C PHE A 27 6.62 -2.65 -7.10
N PHE A 28 6.78 -2.53 -5.79
CA PHE A 28 5.70 -2.23 -4.86
C PHE A 28 6.16 -1.19 -3.83
N ALA A 29 5.22 -0.40 -3.32
CA ALA A 29 5.46 0.55 -2.26
C ALA A 29 4.41 0.40 -1.16
N THR A 30 4.83 0.40 0.10
CA THR A 30 3.93 0.43 1.24
C THR A 30 3.60 1.88 1.60
N PHE A 31 2.32 2.18 1.76
CA PHE A 31 1.85 3.50 2.16
C PHE A 31 1.71 3.61 3.67
N ASP A 32 2.16 4.74 4.22
CA ASP A 32 1.99 5.06 5.63
C ASP A 32 0.53 5.48 5.90
N LEU A 33 -0.25 4.58 6.49
CA LEU A 33 -1.67 4.80 6.75
C LEU A 33 -1.90 5.96 7.73
N ASP A 34 -1.05 6.15 8.72
CA ASP A 34 -1.15 7.24 9.68
C ASP A 34 -1.05 8.60 9.00
N ARG A 35 -0.04 8.77 8.13
CA ARG A 35 0.14 9.98 7.34
C ARG A 35 -1.01 10.18 6.37
N LEU A 36 -1.49 9.13 5.70
CA LEU A 36 -2.63 9.24 4.79
C LEU A 36 -3.92 9.65 5.52
N ILE A 37 -4.19 9.05 6.68
CA ILE A 37 -5.34 9.41 7.53
C ILE A 37 -5.22 10.86 8.01
N ALA A 38 -4.02 11.31 8.39
CA ALA A 38 -3.80 12.69 8.80
C ALA A 38 -4.04 13.72 7.69
N ASN A 39 -3.78 13.35 6.42
CA ASN A 39 -3.95 14.26 5.27
C ASN A 39 -5.35 14.19 4.64
N ALA A 40 -5.92 13.00 4.50
CA ALA A 40 -7.16 12.76 3.76
C ALA A 40 -8.37 12.41 4.67
N GLY A 41 -8.13 12.05 5.93
CA GLY A 41 -9.14 11.59 6.86
C GLY A 41 -9.33 10.07 6.87
N ALA A 42 -9.82 9.53 7.99
CA ALA A 42 -10.04 8.10 8.17
C ALA A 42 -11.13 7.52 7.25
N ASP A 43 -12.11 8.36 6.86
CA ASP A 43 -13.23 8.00 5.98
C ASP A 43 -12.86 8.01 4.49
N TYR A 44 -11.61 8.38 4.15
CA TYR A 44 -11.15 8.36 2.77
C TYR A 44 -11.21 6.93 2.20
N ARG A 45 -11.93 6.77 1.09
CA ARG A 45 -12.05 5.48 0.40
C ARG A 45 -10.83 5.21 -0.45
N VAL A 46 -10.24 4.03 -0.26
CA VAL A 46 -9.08 3.61 -1.04
C VAL A 46 -9.52 3.28 -2.47
N PRO A 47 -9.00 4.00 -3.48
CA PRO A 47 -9.28 3.69 -4.88
C PRO A 47 -8.59 2.37 -5.27
N GLU A 48 -9.06 1.74 -6.35
CA GLU A 48 -8.42 0.51 -6.85
C GLU A 48 -7.04 0.78 -7.47
N PHE A 49 -6.88 1.97 -8.06
CA PHE A 49 -5.61 2.48 -8.58
C PHE A 49 -5.29 3.79 -7.86
N VAL A 50 -4.03 3.98 -7.47
CA VAL A 50 -3.60 5.16 -6.74
C VAL A 50 -3.49 6.35 -7.70
N PRO A 51 -4.39 7.35 -7.62
CA PRO A 51 -4.43 8.43 -8.60
C PRO A 51 -3.24 9.38 -8.40
N GLY A 52 -2.60 9.79 -9.49
CA GLY A 52 -1.48 10.73 -9.47
C GLY A 52 -0.17 10.15 -8.93
N ILE A 53 -0.11 8.84 -8.67
CA ILE A 53 1.13 8.15 -8.32
C ILE A 53 1.39 7.07 -9.38
N GLU A 54 2.39 7.34 -10.20
CA GLU A 54 2.93 6.39 -11.15
C GLU A 54 4.12 5.67 -10.50
N CYS A 55 4.38 4.46 -10.95
CA CYS A 55 5.57 3.75 -10.50
C CYS A 55 6.83 4.48 -10.96
N PRO A 56 7.79 4.76 -10.06
CA PRO A 56 9.00 5.50 -10.40
C PRO A 56 9.91 4.72 -11.36
N GLU A 57 9.82 3.38 -11.38
CA GLU A 57 10.63 2.52 -12.24
C GLU A 57 10.06 2.39 -13.65
N CYS A 58 8.76 2.07 -13.73
CA CYS A 58 8.09 1.63 -14.95
C CYS A 58 7.20 2.71 -15.59
N GLY A 59 6.88 3.80 -14.85
CA GLY A 59 5.82 4.76 -15.21
C GLY A 59 4.40 4.16 -15.21
N GLY A 60 4.26 2.90 -14.81
CA GLY A 60 3.00 2.17 -14.81
C GLY A 60 2.08 2.57 -13.65
N ALA A 61 0.79 2.31 -13.81
CA ALA A 61 -0.19 2.55 -12.76
C ALA A 61 0.07 1.66 -11.53
N LEU A 62 -0.02 2.24 -10.34
CA LEU A 62 0.03 1.52 -9.07
C LEU A 62 -1.38 1.06 -8.67
N LYS A 63 -1.56 -0.25 -8.57
CA LYS A 63 -2.78 -0.86 -8.03
C LYS A 63 -2.69 -0.93 -6.52
N ALA A 64 -3.73 -0.45 -5.84
CA ALA A 64 -3.85 -0.55 -4.40
C ALA A 64 -4.19 -1.99 -3.99
N VAL A 65 -3.37 -2.58 -3.14
CA VAL A 65 -3.51 -3.93 -2.59
C VAL A 65 -3.44 -3.84 -1.07
N LEU A 66 -4.19 -4.70 -0.38
CA LEU A 66 -4.14 -4.80 1.07
C LEU A 66 -3.33 -6.04 1.44
N ALA A 67 -2.34 -5.86 2.31
CA ALA A 67 -1.62 -6.98 2.92
C ALA A 67 -1.82 -6.97 4.43
N ALA A 68 -1.59 -8.14 5.04
CA ALA A 68 -1.46 -8.20 6.49
C ALA A 68 -0.16 -7.49 6.87
N LEU A 69 -0.21 -6.61 7.87
CA LEU A 69 1.00 -6.10 8.50
C LEU A 69 1.78 -7.33 9.01
N PRO A 70 3.03 -7.58 8.56
CA PRO A 70 3.80 -8.66 9.16
C PRO A 70 3.86 -8.41 10.68
N PRO A 71 3.73 -9.44 11.52
CA PRO A 71 3.89 -9.27 12.96
C PRO A 71 5.25 -8.61 13.16
N GLY A 72 5.27 -7.41 13.74
CA GLY A 72 6.40 -6.50 13.67
C GLY A 72 7.73 -7.21 13.90
N ASP A 73 8.51 -7.37 12.83
CA ASP A 73 9.88 -7.86 12.93
C ASP A 73 10.74 -6.62 13.16
N GLY A 74 11.07 -6.38 14.42
CA GLY A 74 12.23 -5.57 14.73
C GLY A 74 13.45 -6.28 14.17
N SER A 75 13.87 -5.90 12.96
CA SER A 75 15.16 -6.25 12.35
C SER A 75 15.58 -7.72 12.46
N LYS A 76 15.24 -8.56 11.48
CA LYS A 76 16.11 -9.70 11.13
C LYS A 76 16.06 -10.08 9.65
N GLU A 77 17.12 -9.68 8.95
CA GLU A 77 17.89 -10.47 7.99
C GLU A 77 17.08 -11.40 7.08
N ALA A 78 16.84 -10.94 5.84
CA ALA A 78 16.45 -11.80 4.73
C ALA A 78 17.49 -12.94 4.61
N GLY A 79 17.02 -14.15 4.87
CA GLY A 79 17.83 -15.34 5.09
C GLY A 79 18.63 -15.79 3.87
N ALA A 80 19.81 -16.31 4.19
CA ALA A 80 20.61 -17.18 3.35
C ALA A 80 19.88 -18.50 3.07
N GLY A 81 20.03 -19.00 1.84
CA GLY A 81 19.78 -20.37 1.42
C GLY A 81 20.80 -20.73 0.35
#